data_AF-A0A6B8QVN6-F1
#
_entry.id   AF-A0A6B8QVN6-F1
#
_cell.length_a   1.000
_cell.length_b   1.000
_cell.length_c   1.000
_cell.angle_alpha   90.00
_cell.angle_beta   90.00
_cell.angle_gamma   90.00
#
_symmetry.space_group_name_H-M   'P 1'
#
loop_
_entity.id
_entity.type
_entity.pdbx_description
1 polymer ?
#
loop_
_entity_poly.entity_id
_entity_poly.type
_entity_poly.pdbx_seq_one_letter_code
_entity_poly.pdbx_strand_id
1 'polypeptide(L)' 'MYDPNTGELLEWDTSKSRAGQWDMGHKPGHEYRKLHKDYMDDKITKEEFMTFYRDPNNYQPESPSANRSRKYEVD' A
#
# COMPACT_ATOMS: atom_id res chain seq x y z
N MET A 1 12.71 3.60 -9.29
CA MET A 1 12.14 4.42 -8.18
C MET A 1 12.76 3.93 -6.88
N TYR A 2 12.55 4.58 -5.74
CA TYR A 2 13.09 4.11 -4.46
C TYR A 2 11.96 3.75 -3.50
N ASP A 3 12.16 2.69 -2.71
CA ASP A 3 11.34 2.38 -1.56
C ASP A 3 11.57 3.46 -0.48
N PRO A 4 10.54 4.23 -0.08
CA PRO A 4 10.71 5.31 0.89
C PRO A 4 10.96 4.82 2.33
N ASN A 5 10.65 3.56 2.65
CA ASN A 5 10.87 2.98 3.98
C ASN A 5 12.30 2.43 4.15
N THR A 6 12.90 1.94 3.06
CA THR A 6 14.20 1.24 3.11
C THR A 6 15.32 1.94 2.34
N GLY A 7 14.98 2.83 1.40
CA GLY A 7 15.92 3.42 0.45
C GLY A 7 16.36 2.47 -0.68
N GLU A 8 15.77 1.27 -0.76
CA GLU A 8 16.09 0.29 -1.80
C GLU A 8 15.72 0.81 -3.19
N LEU A 9 16.60 0.62 -4.18
CA LEU A 9 16.29 0.92 -5.58
C LEU A 9 15.31 -0.13 -6.11
N LEU A 10 14.12 0.31 -6.49
CA LEU A 10 13.10 -0.48 -7.14
C LEU A 10 13.19 -0.29 -8.66
N GLU A 11 13.66 -1.33 -9.34
CA GLU A 11 13.63 -1.44 -10.80
C GLU A 11 12.33 -2.10 -11.25
N TRP A 12 11.73 -1.58 -12.33
CA TRP A 12 10.52 -2.16 -12.91
C TRP A 12 10.74 -2.41 -14.39
N ASP A 13 10.91 -3.68 -14.73
CA ASP A 13 10.87 -4.19 -16.10
C ASP A 13 9.41 -4.31 -16.53
N THR A 14 8.95 -3.35 -17.33
CA THR A 14 7.57 -3.27 -17.85
C THR A 14 7.25 -4.36 -18.87
N SER A 15 8.26 -5.10 -19.36
CA SER A 15 8.04 -6.29 -20.20
C SER A 15 7.62 -7.52 -19.39
N LYS A 16 7.77 -7.47 -18.05
CA LYS A 16 7.43 -8.55 -17.12
C LYS A 16 6.27 -8.14 -16.21
N SER A 17 5.64 -9.15 -15.60
CA SER A 17 4.64 -8.92 -14.56
C SER A 17 5.22 -8.08 -13.41
N ARG A 18 4.46 -7.12 -12.90
CA ARG A 18 4.83 -6.34 -11.69
C ARG A 18 5.07 -7.25 -10.49
N ALA A 19 4.38 -8.39 -10.42
CA ALA A 19 4.42 -9.30 -9.28
C ALA A 19 5.86 -9.72 -8.98
N GLY A 20 6.33 -9.42 -7.75
CA GLY A 20 7.67 -9.75 -7.29
C GLY A 20 8.75 -8.72 -7.64
N GLN A 21 8.44 -7.66 -8.40
CA GLN A 21 9.38 -6.56 -8.68
C GLN A 21 9.23 -5.43 -7.64
N TRP A 22 7.98 -5.01 -7.38
CA TRP A 22 7.65 -4.04 -6.33
C TRP A 22 6.18 -4.19 -5.93
N ASP A 23 5.86 -3.79 -4.70
CA ASP A 23 4.50 -3.78 -4.17
C ASP A 23 4.00 -2.35 -3.91
N MET A 24 2.69 -2.17 -4.02
CA MET A 24 2.01 -0.91 -3.75
C MET A 24 1.64 -0.87 -2.26
N GLY A 25 2.58 -0.43 -1.42
CA GLY A 25 2.39 -0.29 0.02
C GLY A 25 1.49 0.90 0.36
N HIS A 26 0.81 0.86 1.50
CA HIS A 26 0.02 2.01 1.98
C HIS A 26 0.94 2.99 2.70
N LYS A 27 0.69 4.29 2.52
CA LYS A 27 1.39 5.32 3.30
C LYS A 27 1.02 5.22 4.79
N PRO A 28 1.89 5.70 5.69
CA PRO A 28 1.55 5.81 7.12
C PRO A 28 0.24 6.57 7.33
N GLY A 29 -0.65 6.04 8.18
CA GLY A 29 -1.99 6.60 8.42
C GLY A 29 -3.03 6.21 7.37
N HIS A 30 -2.62 5.48 6.32
CA HIS A 30 -3.51 5.03 5.26
C HIS A 30 -3.67 3.50 5.21
N GLU A 31 -3.50 2.82 6.35
CA GLU A 31 -3.41 1.36 6.38
C GLU A 31 -4.75 0.68 5.97
N TYR A 32 -4.66 -0.31 5.06
CA TYR A 32 -5.82 -1.10 4.64
C TYR A 32 -6.59 -1.71 5.82
N ARG A 33 -5.86 -2.18 6.85
CA ARG A 33 -6.47 -2.79 8.03
C ARG A 33 -7.43 -1.84 8.75
N LYS A 34 -7.07 -0.56 8.89
CA LYS A 34 -7.91 0.46 9.54
C LYS A 34 -9.10 0.81 8.65
N LEU A 35 -8.87 1.07 7.36
CA LEU A 35 -9.92 1.34 6.38
C LEU A 35 -10.96 0.21 6.31
N HIS A 36 -10.49 -1.04 6.21
CA HIS A 36 -11.35 -2.23 6.15
C HIS A 36 -12.12 -2.44 7.45
N LYS A 37 -11.49 -2.16 8.62
CA LYS A 37 -12.18 -2.20 9.90
C LYS A 37 -13.28 -1.15 9.97
N ASP A 38 -13.02 0.08 9.57
CA ASP A 38 -14.04 1.14 9.60
C ASP A 38 -15.19 0.86 8.64
N TYR A 39 -14.93 0.20 7.50
CA TYR A 39 -15.97 -0.28 6.61
C TYR A 39 -16.82 -1.40 7.25
N MET A 40 -16.17 -2.39 7.87
CA MET A 40 -16.87 -3.51 8.52
C MET A 40 -17.61 -3.11 9.80
N ASP A 41 -17.16 -2.05 10.47
CA ASP A 41 -17.82 -1.45 11.63
C ASP A 41 -18.92 -0.44 11.22
N ASP A 42 -19.28 -0.36 9.93
CA ASP A 42 -20.26 0.58 9.33
C ASP A 42 -19.98 2.08 9.61
N LYS A 43 -18.72 2.45 9.90
CA LYS A 43 -18.32 3.85 10.15
C LYS A 43 -18.12 4.63 8.85
N ILE A 44 -17.78 3.94 7.77
CA ILE A 44 -17.67 4.49 6.43
C ILE A 44 -18.51 3.67 5.46
N THR A 45 -19.03 4.32 4.44
CA THR A 45 -19.77 3.69 3.36
C THR A 45 -18.84 2.92 2.43
N LYS A 46 -19.41 2.00 1.63
CA LYS A 46 -18.69 1.35 0.53
C LYS A 46 -18.09 2.37 -0.45
N GLU A 47 -18.77 3.49 -0.68
CA GLU A 47 -18.30 4.51 -1.60
C GLU A 47 -17.08 5.26 -1.07
N GLU A 48 -17.06 5.61 0.21
CA GLU A 48 -15.89 6.17 0.89
C GLU A 48 -14.73 5.18 0.91
N PHE A 49 -14.98 3.90 1.21
CA PHE A 49 -13.98 2.83 1.13
C PHE A 49 -13.36 2.75 -0.27
N MET A 50 -14.20 2.73 -1.32
CA MET A 50 -13.72 2.63 -2.70
C MET A 50 -13.02 3.91 -3.17
N THR A 51 -13.43 5.07 -2.68
CA THR A 51 -12.78 6.36 -2.98
C THR A 51 -11.38 6.37 -2.42
N PHE A 52 -11.22 6.00 -1.14
CA PHE A 52 -9.91 5.89 -0.50
C PHE A 52 -9.03 4.83 -1.17
N TYR A 53 -9.58 3.62 -1.39
CA TYR A 53 -8.83 2.49 -1.94
C TYR A 53 -8.33 2.74 -3.38
N ARG A 54 -9.02 3.60 -4.14
CA ARG A 54 -8.65 3.93 -5.52
C ARG A 54 -7.75 5.14 -5.64
N ASP A 55 -7.57 5.93 -4.58
CA ASP A 55 -6.72 7.11 -4.63
C ASP A 55 -5.24 6.70 -4.60
N PRO A 56 -4.49 6.87 -5.70
CA PRO A 56 -3.08 6.50 -5.76
C PRO A 56 -2.22 7.30 -4.77
N ASN A 57 -2.68 8.45 -4.27
CA ASN A 57 -1.96 9.25 -3.29
C ASN A 57 -1.87 8.58 -1.92
N ASN A 58 -2.69 7.57 -1.64
CA ASN A 58 -2.65 6.79 -0.39
C ASN A 58 -1.57 5.70 -0.40
N TYR A 59 -0.86 5.54 -1.52
CA TYR A 59 0.09 4.46 -1.72
C TYR A 59 1.50 4.96 -2.03
N GLN A 60 2.47 4.07 -1.82
CA GLN A 60 3.88 4.28 -2.15
C GLN A 60 4.50 2.98 -2.68
N PRO A 61 5.54 3.06 -3.54
CA PRO A 61 6.23 1.87 -4.03
C PRO A 61 7.13 1.32 -2.92
N GLU A 62 7.01 0.03 -2.64
CA GLU A 62 7.80 -0.66 -1.62
C GLU A 62 8.39 -1.95 -2.17
N SER A 63 9.54 -2.37 -1.63
CA SER A 63 10.08 -3.68 -1.98
C SER A 63 9.16 -4.78 -1.45
N PRO A 64 9.03 -5.92 -2.16
CA PRO A 64 8.14 -6.99 -1.71
C PRO A 64 8.49 -7.52 -0.32
N SER A 65 9.77 -7.50 0.05
CA SER A 65 10.23 -7.91 1.38
C SER A 65 9.78 -6.92 2.46
N ALA A 66 9.95 -5.61 2.22
CA ALA A 66 9.54 -4.55 3.14
C ALA A 66 8.02 -4.56 3.37
N ASN A 67 7.25 -4.48 2.28
CA ASN A 67 5.79 -4.41 2.33
C ASN A 67 5.16 -5.64 2.99
N ARG A 68 5.55 -6.86 2.56
CA ARG A 68 4.91 -8.10 3.04
C ARG A 68 5.29 -8.47 4.47
N SER A 69 6.37 -7.91 4.99
CA SER A 69 6.74 -8.08 6.40
C SER A 69 5.83 -7.32 7.36
N ARG A 70 5.04 -6.35 6.86
CA ARG A 70 4.25 -5.38 7.65
C ARG A 70 5.05 -4.59 8.68
N LYS A 71 6.39 -4.57 8.55
CA LYS A 71 7.30 -3.95 9.51
C LYS A 71 7.09 -2.43 9.65
N TYR A 72 6.60 -1.79 8.59
CA TYR A 72 6.39 -0.34 8.52
C TYR A 72 4.91 0.06 8.58
N GLU A 73 4.00 -0.91 8.70
CA GLU A 73 2.60 -0.65 9.03
C GLU A 73 2.53 -0.45 10.55
N VAL A 74 2.60 0.81 11.00
CA VAL A 74 2.53 1.17 12.42
C VAL A 74 1.09 1.02 12.95
N ASP A 75 0.94 0.36 14.11
CA ASP A 75 -0.35 0.22 14.81
C ASP A 75 -0.88 1.55 15.35
#